data_AF-A0A2A5VKR8-F1
#
_entry.id   AF-A0A2A5VKR8-F1
#
_cell.length_a   1.000
_cell.length_b   1.000
_cell.length_c   1.000
_cell.angle_alpha   90.00
_cell.angle_beta   90.00
_cell.angle_gamma   90.00
#
_symmetry.space_group_name_H-M   'P 1'
#
loop_
_entity.id
_entity.type
_entity.pdbx_description
1 polymer ?
#
loop_
_entity_poly.entity_id
_entity_poly.type
_entity_poly.pdbx_seq_one_letter_code
_entity_poly.pdbx_strand_id
1 'polypeptide(L)'
;MDEVGLKPADLTDPNNMGKFQSIYEENLDIASSHLDAAAEYIEMLPYSQFRLRAACMLPVLIGQRTLTLLRKSNVLDQSNRVKVLRPEIKRLRNQTLRALIIPGGCQRLLRKNRDI
;
A
#
# COMPACT_ATOMS: atom_id res chain seq x y z
N MET A 1 -17.48 -13.36 4.11
CA MET A 1 -17.47 -13.56 5.58
C MET A 1 -18.31 -14.76 5.97
N ASP A 2 -19.55 -14.84 5.45
CA ASP A 2 -20.41 -16.02 5.61
C ASP A 2 -19.79 -17.30 5.00
N GLU A 3 -19.05 -17.17 3.89
CA GLU A 3 -18.32 -18.27 3.24
C GLU A 3 -17.25 -18.93 4.12
N VAL A 4 -16.73 -18.22 5.12
CA VAL A 4 -15.77 -18.75 6.11
C VAL A 4 -16.38 -18.88 7.51
N GLY A 5 -17.70 -18.72 7.63
CA GLY A 5 -18.44 -18.83 8.88
C GLY A 5 -18.09 -17.78 9.94
N LEU A 6 -17.59 -16.61 9.52
CA LEU A 6 -17.27 -15.49 10.42
C LEU A 6 -18.37 -14.43 10.39
N LYS A 7 -18.70 -13.89 11.57
CA LYS A 7 -19.51 -12.68 11.74
C LYS A 7 -18.61 -11.47 11.97
N PRO A 8 -19.07 -10.24 11.71
CA PRO A 8 -18.26 -9.04 11.91
C PRO A 8 -17.70 -8.89 13.33
N ALA A 9 -18.45 -9.31 14.36
CA ALA A 9 -17.99 -9.28 15.75
C ALA A 9 -16.79 -10.21 16.00
N ASP A 10 -16.63 -11.27 15.22
CA ASP A 10 -15.52 -12.22 15.37
C ASP A 10 -14.16 -11.60 14.97
N LEU A 11 -14.16 -10.48 14.25
CA LEU A 11 -12.96 -9.74 13.86
C LEU A 11 -12.31 -8.97 15.02
N THR A 12 -12.91 -8.94 16.21
CA THR A 12 -12.26 -8.38 17.39
C THR A 12 -11.37 -9.38 18.11
N ASP A 13 -11.43 -10.67 17.76
CA ASP A 13 -10.60 -11.71 18.34
C ASP A 13 -9.39 -12.01 17.44
N PRO A 14 -8.15 -11.77 17.91
CA PRO A 14 -6.93 -12.03 17.14
C PRO A 14 -6.76 -13.50 16.72
N ASN A 15 -7.42 -14.45 17.40
CA ASN A 15 -7.37 -15.88 17.07
C ASN A 15 -8.14 -16.22 15.79
N ASN A 16 -9.04 -15.35 15.33
CA ASN A 16 -9.81 -15.58 14.10
C ASN A 16 -9.05 -15.21 12.83
N MET A 17 -7.81 -14.69 12.92
CA MET A 17 -7.01 -14.29 11.76
C MET A 17 -6.84 -15.43 10.75
N GLY A 18 -6.62 -16.67 11.23
CA GLY A 18 -6.47 -17.83 10.33
C GLY A 18 -7.71 -18.11 9.47
N LYS A 19 -8.91 -17.93 10.01
CA LYS A 19 -10.18 -18.07 9.26
C LYS A 19 -10.44 -16.87 8.35
N PHE A 20 -10.03 -15.67 8.78
CA PHE A 20 -10.20 -14.44 8.04
C PHE A 20 -9.20 -14.27 6.89
N GLN A 21 -8.04 -14.95 6.97
CA GLN A 21 -6.89 -14.76 6.07
C GLN A 21 -7.25 -14.79 4.59
N SER A 22 -8.07 -15.75 4.14
CA SER A 22 -8.41 -15.89 2.72
C SER A 22 -9.13 -14.67 2.17
N ILE A 23 -10.16 -14.19 2.87
CA ILE A 23 -10.92 -12.98 2.50
C ILE A 23 -10.00 -11.77 2.58
N TYR A 24 -9.16 -11.72 3.61
CA TYR A 24 -8.26 -10.60 3.82
C TYR A 24 -7.24 -10.46 2.69
N GLU A 25 -6.57 -11.54 2.28
CA GLU A 25 -5.63 -11.54 1.16
C GLU A 25 -6.31 -11.14 -0.15
N GLU A 26 -7.52 -11.63 -0.43
CA GLU A 26 -8.30 -11.21 -1.60
C GLU A 26 -8.54 -9.69 -1.62
N ASN A 27 -8.90 -9.11 -0.47
CA ASN A 27 -9.06 -7.66 -0.34
C ASN A 27 -7.74 -6.89 -0.52
N LEU A 28 -6.62 -7.44 -0.02
CA LEU A 28 -5.30 -6.85 -0.23
C LEU A 28 -4.89 -6.90 -1.70
N ASP A 29 -5.26 -7.95 -2.43
CA ASP A 29 -5.00 -8.09 -3.86
C ASP A 29 -5.84 -7.11 -4.69
N ILE A 30 -7.13 -6.94 -4.36
CA ILE A 30 -7.98 -5.90 -4.96
C ILE A 30 -7.37 -4.51 -4.73
N ALA A 31 -6.99 -4.19 -3.49
CA ALA A 31 -6.36 -2.92 -3.17
C ALA A 31 -5.03 -2.73 -3.92
N SER A 32 -4.23 -3.79 -4.03
CA SER A 32 -2.98 -3.79 -4.80
C SER A 32 -3.24 -3.48 -6.28
N SER A 33 -4.27 -4.07 -6.89
CA SER A 33 -4.63 -3.84 -8.29
C SER A 33 -5.00 -2.38 -8.57
N HIS A 34 -5.68 -1.72 -7.63
CA HIS A 34 -5.98 -0.29 -7.74
C HIS A 34 -4.73 0.58 -7.63
N LEU A 35 -3.75 0.19 -6.80
CA LEU A 35 -2.47 0.89 -6.71
C LEU A 35 -1.63 0.71 -7.99
N ASP A 36 -1.73 -0.46 -8.65
CA ASP A 36 -1.12 -0.70 -9.94
C ASP A 36 -1.72 0.20 -11.02
N ALA A 37 -3.06 0.28 -11.08
CA ALA A 37 -3.75 1.22 -11.98
C ALA A 37 -3.38 2.69 -11.69
N ALA A 38 -3.21 3.06 -10.42
CA ALA A 38 -2.75 4.39 -10.04
C ALA A 38 -1.30 4.66 -10.48
N ALA A 39 -0.43 3.64 -10.47
CA ALA A 39 0.93 3.76 -10.99
C ALA A 39 0.93 3.99 -12.50
N GLU A 40 0.10 3.25 -13.25
CA GLU A 40 -0.11 3.47 -14.69
C GLU A 40 -0.59 4.89 -14.98
N TYR A 41 -1.57 5.39 -14.21
CA TYR A 41 -2.04 6.78 -14.32
C TYR A 41 -0.91 7.80 -14.10
N ILE A 42 -0.06 7.60 -13.09
CA ILE A 42 1.07 8.50 -12.81
C ILE A 42 2.08 8.52 -13.98
N GLU A 43 2.29 7.39 -14.64
CA GLU A 43 3.16 7.29 -15.81
C GLU A 43 2.64 8.11 -17.00
N MET A 44 1.32 8.19 -17.18
CA MET A 44 0.68 8.99 -18.23
C MET A 44 0.77 10.50 -18.00
N LEU A 45 0.94 10.95 -16.75
CA LEU A 45 1.07 12.38 -16.45
C LEU A 45 2.28 12.98 -17.18
N PRO A 46 2.23 14.21 -17.73
CA PRO A 46 3.39 14.83 -18.36
C PRO A 46 4.56 15.08 -17.38
N TYR A 47 5.81 14.94 -17.84
CA TYR A 47 7.00 15.24 -17.02
C TYR A 47 7.06 16.69 -16.52
N SER A 48 6.49 17.63 -17.28
CA SER A 48 6.39 19.05 -16.91
C SER A 48 5.49 19.28 -15.69
N GLN A 49 4.55 18.37 -15.40
CA GLN A 49 3.62 18.46 -14.27
C GLN A 49 4.16 17.75 -13.02
N PHE A 50 5.41 18.03 -12.67
CA PHE A 50 6.12 17.33 -11.59
C PHE A 50 5.44 17.44 -10.21
N ARG A 51 4.75 18.55 -9.93
CA ARG A 51 4.00 18.73 -8.66
C ARG A 51 2.82 17.76 -8.56
N LEU A 52 2.05 17.63 -9.65
CA LEU A 52 0.92 16.71 -9.72
C LEU A 52 1.41 15.27 -9.62
N ARG A 53 2.47 14.92 -10.36
CA ARG A 53 3.11 13.61 -10.24
C ARG A 53 3.53 13.30 -8.80
N ALA A 54 4.21 14.21 -8.10
CA ALA A 54 4.55 14.00 -6.69
C ALA A 54 3.32 13.84 -5.79
N ALA A 55 2.28 14.66 -5.99
CA ALA A 55 1.05 14.61 -5.22
C ALA A 55 0.32 13.27 -5.38
N CYS A 56 0.31 12.70 -6.59
CA CYS A 56 -0.28 11.39 -6.85
C CYS A 56 0.63 10.23 -6.38
N MET A 57 1.94 10.37 -6.53
CA MET A 57 2.89 9.30 -6.27
C MET A 57 3.10 9.00 -4.79
N LEU A 58 3.16 10.02 -3.93
CA LEU A 58 3.40 9.82 -2.50
C LEU A 58 2.29 8.97 -1.82
N PRO A 59 0.98 9.23 -2.04
CA PRO A 59 -0.09 8.36 -1.54
C PRO A 59 0.02 6.92 -2.02
N VAL A 60 0.36 6.69 -3.30
CA VAL A 60 0.51 5.33 -3.86
C VAL A 60 1.66 4.58 -3.18
N LEU A 61 2.81 5.22 -2.99
CA LEU A 61 3.95 4.62 -2.29
C LEU A 61 3.62 4.27 -0.83
N ILE A 62 2.89 5.15 -0.14
CA ILE A 62 2.43 4.90 1.23
C ILE A 62 1.43 3.73 1.24
N GLY A 63 0.51 3.68 0.29
CA GLY A 63 -0.48 2.60 0.14
C GLY A 63 0.20 1.25 -0.08
N GLN A 64 1.10 1.15 -1.05
CA GLN A 64 1.87 -0.06 -1.33
C GLN A 64 2.62 -0.54 -0.08
N ARG A 65 3.32 0.38 0.60
CA ARG A 65 4.02 0.05 1.85
C ARG A 65 3.07 -0.41 2.96
N THR A 66 1.87 0.17 3.03
CA THR A 66 0.84 -0.24 3.98
C THR A 66 0.38 -1.67 3.68
N LEU A 67 0.13 -2.02 2.42
CA LEU A 67 -0.23 -3.39 2.03
C LEU A 67 0.88 -4.39 2.39
N THR A 68 2.15 -4.05 2.17
CA THR A 68 3.29 -4.89 2.60
C THR A 68 3.26 -5.18 4.10
N LEU A 69 3.01 -4.16 4.93
CA LEU A 69 2.96 -4.32 6.38
C LEU A 69 1.75 -5.15 6.82
N LEU A 70 0.61 -4.92 6.16
CA LEU A 70 -0.66 -5.62 6.40
C LEU A 70 -0.57 -7.11 6.06
N ARG A 71 0.13 -7.51 4.99
CA ARG A 71 0.36 -8.93 4.65
C ARG A 71 1.24 -9.68 5.67
N LYS A 72 2.08 -8.97 6.42
CA LYS A 72 3.06 -9.56 7.36
C LYS A 72 2.58 -9.59 8.81
N SER A 73 1.40 -9.04 9.09
CA SER A 73 0.95 -8.76 10.46
C SER A 73 -0.47 -9.27 10.71
N ASN A 74 -0.76 -9.67 11.94
CA ASN A 74 -2.14 -9.95 12.37
C ASN A 74 -2.88 -8.62 12.57
N VAL A 75 -3.76 -8.27 11.62
CA VAL A 75 -4.56 -7.03 11.66
C VAL A 75 -5.63 -7.04 12.75
N LEU A 76 -6.05 -8.22 13.23
CA LEU A 76 -7.05 -8.36 14.29
C LEU A 76 -6.44 -8.15 15.69
N ASP A 77 -5.11 -8.16 15.81
CA ASP A 77 -4.41 -7.85 17.06
C ASP A 77 -4.33 -6.33 17.28
N GLN A 78 -5.25 -5.82 18.11
CA GLN A 78 -5.31 -4.40 18.46
C GLN A 78 -4.07 -3.90 19.24
N SER A 79 -3.33 -4.80 19.90
CA SER A 79 -2.12 -4.43 20.63
C SER A 79 -0.96 -4.10 19.67
N ASN A 80 -0.99 -4.67 18.47
CA ASN A 80 0.03 -4.48 17.44
C ASN A 80 -0.52 -3.71 16.23
N ARG A 81 -0.72 -2.40 16.40
CA ARG A 81 -1.24 -1.56 15.32
C ARG A 81 -0.27 -1.47 14.14
N VAL A 82 -0.69 -2.01 13.00
CA VAL A 82 0.04 -1.90 11.73
C VAL A 82 0.00 -0.46 11.21
N LYS A 83 1.17 0.18 11.09
CA LYS A 83 1.28 1.57 10.62
C LYS A 83 2.62 1.86 9.97
N VAL A 84 2.59 2.56 8.83
CA VAL A 84 3.79 3.17 8.25
C VAL A 84 4.28 4.31 9.16
N LEU A 85 5.49 4.17 9.68
CA LEU A 85 6.03 5.11 10.67
C LEU A 85 6.38 6.47 10.04
N ARG A 86 6.34 7.55 10.84
CA ARG A 86 6.68 8.91 10.38
C ARG A 86 8.06 9.01 9.70
N PRO A 87 9.14 8.38 10.20
CA PRO A 87 10.44 8.39 9.53
C PRO A 87 10.39 7.73 8.15
N GLU A 88 9.61 6.67 8.00
CA GLU A 88 9.42 5.96 6.73
C GLU A 88 8.64 6.81 5.73
N ILE A 89 7.58 7.52 6.16
CA ILE A 89 6.86 8.49 5.32
C ILE A 89 7.82 9.59 4.83
N LYS A 90 8.69 10.13 5.72
CA LYS A 90 9.71 11.11 5.33
C LYS A 90 10.69 10.54 4.30
N ARG A 91 11.09 9.27 4.44
CA ARG A 91 11.94 8.56 3.47
C ARG A 91 11.25 8.44 2.11
N LEU A 92 9.99 7.98 2.07
CA LEU A 92 9.20 7.86 0.83
C LEU A 92 9.04 9.20 0.13
N ARG A 93 8.74 10.27 0.88
CA ARG A 93 8.69 11.64 0.35
C ARG A 93 10.01 12.05 -0.30
N ASN A 94 11.13 11.85 0.38
CA ASN A 94 12.44 12.21 -0.16
C ASN A 94 12.80 11.39 -1.41
N GLN A 95 12.45 10.11 -1.44
CA GLN A 95 12.60 9.26 -2.63
C GLN A 95 11.74 9.75 -3.80
N THR A 96 10.49 10.15 -3.53
CA THR A 96 9.58 10.75 -4.53
C THR A 96 10.20 11.98 -5.16
N LEU A 97 10.70 12.92 -4.33
CA LEU A 97 11.34 14.15 -4.82
C LEU A 97 12.56 13.87 -5.71
N ARG A 98 13.39 12.88 -5.33
CA ARG A 98 14.54 12.46 -6.16
C ARG A 98 14.11 11.80 -7.47
N ALA A 99 13.06 10.99 -7.43
CA ALA A 99 12.54 10.26 -8.58
C ALA A 99 11.95 11.16 -9.68
N LEU A 100 11.50 12.38 -9.33
CA LEU A 100 10.99 13.36 -10.29
C LEU A 100 12.07 13.94 -11.21
N ILE A 101 13.32 14.00 -10.73
CA ILE A 101 14.43 14.64 -11.46
C ILE A 101 15.08 13.65 -12.43
N ILE A 102 15.03 12.36 -12.13
CA ILE A 102 15.69 11.32 -12.91
C ILE A 102 14.71 10.78 -13.96
N PRO A 103 15.07 10.73 -15.27
CA PRO A 103 14.24 10.08 -16.28
C PRO A 103 13.88 8.64 -15.88
N GLY A 104 12.60 8.29 -15.98
CA GLY A 104 12.09 6.98 -15.54
C GLY A 104 12.24 6.69 -14.04
N GLY A 105 12.64 7.67 -13.21
CA GLY A 105 12.82 7.50 -11.76
C GLY A 105 11.49 7.17 -11.06
N CYS A 106 10.40 7.81 -11.48
CA CYS A 106 9.07 7.59 -10.90
C CYS A 106 8.60 6.14 -11.06
N GLN A 107 8.61 5.63 -12.30
CA GLN A 107 8.25 4.24 -12.60
C GLN A 107 9.10 3.24 -11.82
N ARG A 108 10.43 3.43 -11.80
CA ARG A 108 11.34 2.54 -11.06
C ARG A 108 11.04 2.51 -9.56
N LEU A 109 10.71 3.66 -8.97
CA LEU A 109 10.39 3.74 -7.54
C LEU A 109 9.05 3.06 -7.22
N LEU A 110 8.01 3.28 -8.04
CA LEU A 110 6.70 2.65 -7.86
C LEU A 110 6.77 1.12 -7.99
N ARG A 111 7.50 0.61 -8.99
CA ARG A 111 7.73 -0.82 -9.18
C ARG A 111 8.51 -1.42 -8.01
N LYS A 112 9.65 -0.80 -7.66
CA LYS A 112 10.46 -1.27 -6.54
C LYS A 112 9.66 -1.34 -5.23
N ASN A 113 8.78 -0.37 -4.97
CA ASN A 113 8.02 -0.32 -3.73
C ASN A 113 6.82 -1.29 -3.71
N ARG A 114 6.37 -1.78 -4.88
CA ARG A 114 5.39 -2.87 -5.04
C ARG A 114 5.95 -4.22 -4.59
N ASP A 115 7.22 -4.48 -4.88
CA ASP A 115 7.84 -5.81 -4.73
C ASP A 115 8.58 -6.03 -3.37
N ILE A 116 8.39 -5.14 -2.38
CA ILE A 116 9.03 -5.18 -1.04
C ILE A 116 8.01 -5.56 0.04
#